data_AF-V5GUK3-F1
#
_entry.id   AF-V5GUK3-F1
#
_cell.length_a   1.000
_cell.length_b   1.000
_cell.length_c   1.000
_cell.angle_alpha   90.00
_cell.angle_beta   90.00
_cell.angle_gamma   90.00
#
_symmetry.space_group_name_H-M   'P 1'
#
loop_
_entity.id
_entity.type
_entity.pdbx_description
1 polymer ?
#
loop_
_entity_poly.entity_id
_entity_poly.type
_entity_poly.pdbx_seq_one_letter_code
_entity_poly.pdbx_strand_id
1 'polypeptide(L)'
;MHFQDKLDKYHLLFPALLDLVNAVKAGEVHGCSILETVHKHSISGIPIVKDSMNIILHQGYVVLVHQIGCWMLHGMLRDPYAEFFVHRLSEGSSPCKVIGSSNPSSVRPAP
;
A
#
# COMPACT_ATOMS: atom_id res chain seq x y z
N MET A 1 27.58 26.81 15.80
CA MET A 1 26.90 26.14 14.68
C MET A 1 25.96 25.04 15.20
N HIS A 2 25.07 25.36 16.17
CA HIS A 2 24.28 24.36 16.93
C HIS A 2 22.89 24.08 16.34
N PHE A 3 22.45 24.90 15.37
CA PHE A 3 21.12 24.80 14.77
C PHE A 3 21.09 23.76 13.64
N GLN A 4 22.16 23.67 12.86
CA GLN A 4 22.32 22.68 11.78
C GLN A 4 22.29 21.25 12.34
N ASP A 5 23.07 20.98 13.40
CA ASP A 5 23.13 19.67 14.05
C ASP A 5 21.76 19.17 14.54
N LYS A 6 20.88 20.10 14.96
CA LYS A 6 19.51 19.76 15.37
C LYS A 6 18.59 19.41 14.19
N LEU A 7 18.90 19.93 13.00
CA LEU A 7 18.11 19.74 11.78
C LEU A 7 18.57 18.56 10.94
N ASP A 8 19.81 18.10 11.09
CA ASP A 8 20.41 17.02 10.30
C ASP A 8 19.56 15.74 10.27
N LYS A 9 18.90 15.40 11.37
CA LYS A 9 17.97 14.25 11.42
C LYS A 9 16.77 14.40 10.48
N TYR A 10 16.29 15.62 10.23
CA TYR A 10 15.15 15.87 9.37
C TYR A 10 15.53 16.03 7.89
N HIS A 11 16.80 16.34 7.60
CA HIS A 11 17.30 16.45 6.23
C HIS A 11 17.10 15.17 5.42
N LEU A 12 17.12 14.01 6.09
CA LEU A 12 16.90 12.72 5.45
C LEU A 12 15.43 12.25 5.52
N LEU A 13 14.70 12.70 6.55
CA LEU A 13 13.30 12.35 6.75
C LEU A 13 12.37 13.08 5.78
N PHE A 14 12.53 14.39 5.60
CA PHE A 14 11.63 15.18 4.77
C PHE A 14 11.64 14.78 3.29
N PRO A 15 12.80 14.52 2.64
CA PRO A 15 12.81 14.01 1.27
C PRO A 15 12.07 12.68 1.16
N ALA A 16 12.29 11.74 2.09
CA ALA A 16 11.62 10.45 2.07
C ALA A 16 10.09 10.58 2.22
N LEU A 17 9.61 11.49 3.09
CA LEU A 17 8.18 11.78 3.22
C LEU A 17 7.61 12.45 1.96
N LEU A 18 8.37 13.35 1.35
CA LEU A 18 7.97 14.01 0.10
C LEU A 18 7.85 13.00 -1.04
N ASP A 19 8.80 12.07 -1.15
CA ASP A 19 8.77 10.99 -2.14
C ASP A 19 7.55 10.10 -1.97
N LEU A 20 7.20 9.73 -0.72
CA LEU A 20 5.98 8.99 -0.43
C LEU A 20 4.73 9.76 -0.88
N VAL A 21 4.62 11.05 -0.54
CA VAL A 21 3.46 11.89 -0.91
C VAL A 21 3.37 12.03 -2.44
N ASN A 22 4.50 12.18 -3.12
CA ASN A 22 4.55 12.26 -4.57
C ASN A 22 4.16 10.93 -5.21
N ALA A 23 4.61 9.80 -4.67
CA ALA A 23 4.23 8.46 -5.13
C ALA A 23 2.72 8.23 -4.98
N VAL A 24 2.13 8.65 -3.85
CA VAL A 24 0.69 8.54 -3.61
C VAL A 24 -0.09 9.41 -4.59
N LYS A 25 0.35 10.65 -4.83
CA LYS A 25 -0.31 11.57 -5.77
C LYS A 25 -0.19 11.13 -7.23
N ALA A 26 0.97 10.61 -7.62
CA ALA A 26 1.25 10.22 -9.01
C ALA A 26 0.62 8.88 -9.38
N GLY A 27 0.50 7.95 -8.43
CA GLY A 27 0.03 6.59 -8.68
C GLY A 27 -1.49 6.43 -8.75
N GLU A 28 -2.27 7.49 -8.54
CA GLU A 28 -3.74 7.44 -8.35
C GLU A 28 -4.16 6.30 -7.39
N VAL A 29 -3.32 6.05 -6.37
CA VAL A 29 -3.52 4.94 -5.44
C VAL A 29 -4.69 5.23 -4.51
N HIS A 30 -5.61 4.28 -4.42
CA HIS A 30 -6.85 4.41 -3.66
C HIS A 30 -6.92 3.38 -2.53
N GLY A 31 -7.55 3.76 -1.41
CA GLY A 31 -7.82 2.88 -0.27
C GLY A 31 -6.63 2.05 0.20
N CYS A 32 -6.78 0.73 0.20
CA CYS A 32 -5.75 -0.22 0.65
C CYS A 32 -4.41 -0.12 -0.12
N SER A 33 -4.41 0.36 -1.36
CA SER A 33 -3.18 0.49 -2.17
C SER A 33 -2.23 1.59 -1.63
N ILE A 34 -2.78 2.57 -0.89
CA ILE A 34 -1.97 3.57 -0.19
C ILE A 34 -1.12 2.88 0.88
N LEU A 35 -1.69 1.94 1.64
CA LEU A 35 -0.95 1.20 2.67
C LEU A 35 0.17 0.37 2.05
N GLU A 36 -0.05 -0.23 0.89
CA GLU A 36 1.00 -0.95 0.16
C GLU A 36 2.15 -0.02 -0.25
N THR A 37 1.82 1.19 -0.72
CA THR A 37 2.81 2.20 -1.11
C THR A 37 3.62 2.66 0.10
N VAL A 38 2.97 2.94 1.24
CA VAL A 38 3.64 3.29 2.49
C VAL A 38 4.53 2.15 2.98
N HIS A 39 4.07 0.90 2.89
CA HIS A 39 4.85 -0.28 3.26
C HIS A 39 6.12 -0.42 2.40
N LYS A 40 6.05 -0.19 1.09
CA LYS A 40 7.25 -0.18 0.22
C LYS A 40 8.26 0.89 0.64
N HIS A 41 7.79 2.07 1.05
CA HIS A 41 8.64 3.16 1.54
C HIS A 41 9.16 2.95 2.97
N SER A 42 8.53 2.08 3.78
CA SER A 42 9.01 1.76 5.12
C SER A 42 10.20 0.79 5.12
N ILE A 43 10.42 0.06 4.03
CA ILE A 43 11.59 -0.81 3.81
C ILE A 43 12.80 0.09 3.47
N SER A 44 13.29 0.79 4.49
CA SER A 44 14.46 1.67 4.42
C SER A 44 15.54 1.21 5.41
N GLY A 45 16.82 1.34 5.00
CA GLY A 45 17.97 1.12 5.88
C GLY A 45 18.20 2.25 6.89
N ILE A 46 17.45 3.36 6.77
CA ILE A 46 17.57 4.54 7.61
C ILE A 46 16.53 4.43 8.75
N PRO A 47 16.95 4.31 10.02
CA PRO A 47 16.04 4.04 11.14
C PRO A 47 14.99 5.13 11.34
N ILE A 48 15.38 6.41 11.28
CA ILE A 48 14.44 7.53 11.48
C ILE A 48 13.34 7.57 10.41
N VAL A 49 13.67 7.24 9.16
CA VAL A 49 12.70 7.15 8.06
C VAL A 49 11.81 5.94 8.28
N LYS A 50 12.39 4.76 8.53
CA LYS A 50 11.65 3.53 8.78
C LYS A 50 10.65 3.68 9.93
N ASP A 51 11.07 4.23 11.07
CA ASP A 51 10.21 4.39 12.24
C ASP A 51 9.06 5.36 11.93
N SER A 52 9.35 6.47 11.25
CA SER A 52 8.32 7.44 10.84
C SER A 52 7.32 6.84 9.85
N MET A 53 7.79 6.09 8.85
CA MET A 53 6.92 5.40 7.89
C MET A 53 6.07 4.32 8.56
N ASN A 54 6.62 3.60 9.54
CA ASN A 54 5.89 2.60 10.31
C ASN A 54 4.77 3.22 11.17
N ILE A 55 4.97 4.43 11.71
CA ILE A 55 3.92 5.15 12.43
C ILE A 55 2.74 5.43 11.49
N ILE A 56 3.01 5.93 10.27
CA ILE A 56 1.99 6.19 9.26
C ILE A 56 1.28 4.89 8.87
N LEU A 57 2.05 3.84 8.58
CA LEU A 57 1.54 2.53 8.18
C LEU A 57 0.64 1.92 9.26
N HIS A 58 1.05 2.02 10.52
CA HIS A 58 0.27 1.52 11.66
C HIS A 58 -1.11 2.18 11.74
N GLN A 59 -1.19 3.51 11.55
CA GLN A 59 -2.49 4.19 11.55
C GLN A 59 -3.41 3.70 10.42
N GLY A 60 -2.85 3.42 9.24
CA GLY A 60 -3.58 2.78 8.15
C GLY A 60 -4.08 1.38 8.53
N TYR A 61 -3.22 0.55 9.12
CA TYR A 61 -3.61 -0.81 9.53
C TYR A 61 -4.68 -0.84 10.60
N VAL A 62 -4.72 0.12 11.52
CA VAL A 62 -5.80 0.21 12.52
C VAL A 62 -7.17 0.30 11.83
N VAL A 63 -7.28 1.12 10.78
CA VAL A 63 -8.51 1.24 9.99
C VAL A 63 -8.81 -0.06 9.24
N LEU A 64 -7.80 -0.65 8.58
CA LEU A 64 -7.95 -1.90 7.83
C LEU A 64 -8.42 -3.05 8.72
N VAL A 65 -7.78 -3.26 9.87
CA VAL A 65 -8.12 -4.32 10.81
C VAL A 65 -9.52 -4.11 11.39
N HIS A 66 -9.92 -2.86 11.64
CA HIS A 66 -11.28 -2.56 12.08
C HIS A 66 -12.31 -2.94 11.01
N GLN A 67 -12.09 -2.57 9.75
CA GLN A 67 -12.97 -2.93 8.63
C GLN A 67 -13.05 -4.45 8.44
N ILE A 68 -11.90 -5.14 8.49
CA ILE A 68 -11.81 -6.60 8.46
C ILE A 68 -12.61 -7.21 9.62
N GLY A 69 -12.47 -6.67 10.84
CA GLY A 69 -13.21 -7.14 12.02
C GLY A 69 -14.72 -6.99 11.85
N CYS A 70 -15.18 -5.81 11.42
CA CYS A 70 -16.59 -5.57 11.13
C CYS A 70 -17.14 -6.53 10.07
N TRP A 71 -16.35 -6.81 9.03
CA TRP A 71 -16.74 -7.72 7.97
C TRP A 71 -16.75 -9.18 8.41
N MET A 72 -15.67 -9.69 9.01
CA MET A 72 -15.55 -11.10 9.39
C MET A 72 -16.48 -11.49 10.54
N LEU A 73 -16.72 -10.60 11.51
CA LEU A 73 -17.52 -10.92 12.69
C LEU A 73 -19.01 -10.63 12.50
N HIS A 74 -19.36 -9.61 11.71
CA HIS A 74 -20.75 -9.17 11.56
C HIS A 74 -21.29 -9.30 10.14
N GLY A 75 -20.47 -9.68 9.16
CA GLY A 75 -20.85 -9.69 7.74
C GLY A 75 -21.12 -8.30 7.17
N MET A 76 -20.71 -7.23 7.88
CA MET A 76 -21.02 -5.85 7.50
C MET A 76 -19.88 -5.26 6.68
N LEU A 77 -20.12 -5.07 5.38
CA LEU A 77 -19.24 -4.30 4.50
C LEU A 77 -19.73 -2.85 4.43
N ARG A 78 -19.13 -1.96 5.23
CA ARG A 78 -19.43 -0.52 5.24
C ARG A 78 -18.29 0.24 4.57
N ASP A 79 -18.36 0.32 3.25
CA ASP A 79 -17.33 0.96 2.42
C ASP A 79 -17.97 1.92 1.39
N PRO A 80 -18.31 3.15 1.80
CA PRO A 80 -18.97 4.12 0.92
C PRO A 80 -18.04 4.67 -0.19
N TYR A 81 -16.72 4.53 -0.03
CA TYR A 81 -15.73 5.09 -0.95
C TYR A 81 -14.99 4.02 -1.75
N ALA A 82 -15.37 2.74 -1.66
CA ALA A 82 -14.72 1.62 -2.34
C ALA A 82 -13.20 1.53 -2.02
N GLU A 83 -12.83 1.73 -0.76
CA GLU A 83 -11.44 1.72 -0.29
C GLU A 83 -10.98 0.33 0.17
N PHE A 84 -11.94 -0.55 0.50
CA PHE A 84 -11.66 -1.89 1.01
C PHE A 84 -11.46 -2.89 -0.14
N PHE A 85 -10.61 -3.88 0.06
CA PHE A 85 -10.28 -4.85 -1.00
C PHE A 85 -11.45 -5.80 -1.35
N VAL A 86 -12.44 -5.97 -0.45
CA VAL A 86 -13.63 -6.78 -0.71
C VAL A 86 -14.75 -5.91 -1.27
N HIS A 87 -15.29 -6.32 -2.41
CA HIS A 87 -16.38 -5.63 -3.09
C HIS A 87 -17.60 -6.56 -3.25
N ARG A 88 -18.81 -5.99 -3.23
CA ARG A 88 -20.01 -6.74 -3.61
C ARG A 88 -20.02 -6.90 -5.12
N LEU A 89 -20.18 -8.13 -5.60
CA LEU A 89 -20.49 -8.37 -7.00
C LEU A 89 -21.93 -7.91 -7.25
N SER A 90 -22.09 -6.81 -7.97
CA SER A 90 -23.38 -6.48 -8.59
C SER A 90 -23.62 -7.44 -9.74
N GLU A 91 -24.85 -7.94 -9.91
CA GLU A 91 -25.24 -8.74 -11.08
C GLU A 91 -25.03 -7.89 -12.35
N GLY A 92 -23.90 -8.09 -13.03
CA GLY A 92 -23.55 -7.36 -14.25
C GLY A 92 -22.07 -6.99 -14.43
N SER A 93 -21.24 -7.01 -13.37
CA SER A 93 -19.80 -6.82 -13.54
C SER A 93 -19.11 -8.16 -13.78
N SER A 94 -18.71 -8.43 -15.02
CA SER A 94 -17.88 -9.58 -15.36
C SER A 94 -16.62 -9.60 -14.48
N PRO A 95 -16.20 -10.77 -13.94
CA PRO A 95 -14.97 -10.84 -13.15
C PRO A 95 -13.78 -10.32 -13.97
N CYS A 96 -12.99 -9.40 -13.40
CA CYS A 96 -11.72 -8.97 -13.97
C CYS A 96 -10.88 -10.21 -14.34
N LYS A 97 -10.43 -10.26 -15.59
CA LYS A 97 -9.54 -11.29 -16.13
C LYS A 97 -8.36 -11.49 -15.19
N VAL A 98 -8.24 -12.69 -14.65
CA VAL A 98 -6.99 -13.19 -14.06
C VAL A 98 -5.93 -13.11 -15.17
N ILE A 99 -4.95 -12.21 -15.03
CA ILE A 99 -3.75 -12.21 -15.87
C ILE A 99 -2.93 -13.40 -15.40
N GLY A 100 -3.08 -14.53 -16.09
CA GLY A 100 -2.42 -15.78 -15.73
C GLY A 100 -2.62 -16.86 -16.79
N SER A 101 -2.10 -16.65 -17.99
CA SER A 101 -1.83 -17.74 -18.94
C SER A 101 -0.75 -17.35 -19.95
N SER A 102 0.51 -17.30 -19.51
CA SER A 102 1.61 -17.61 -20.43
C SER A 102 1.70 -19.14 -20.51
N ASN A 103 1.22 -19.70 -21.62
CA ASN A 103 1.29 -21.14 -21.94
C ASN A 103 2.71 -21.70 -21.75
N PRO A 104 2.87 -22.91 -21.17
CA PRO A 104 4.05 -23.73 -21.41
C PRO A 104 3.81 -24.54 -22.69
N SER A 105 4.19 -23.99 -23.84
CA SER A 105 4.16 -24.72 -25.11
C SER A 105 5.41 -24.41 -25.93
N SER A 106 6.44 -25.26 -25.79
CA SER A 106 6.98 -26.04 -26.92
C SER A 106 8.22 -26.82 -26.46
N VAL A 107 8.06 -28.14 -26.38
CA VAL A 107 9.16 -29.10 -26.38
C VAL A 107 9.79 -29.08 -27.77
N ARG A 108 11.12 -28.94 -27.86
CA ARG A 108 11.90 -29.38 -29.03
C ARG A 108 13.17 -30.11 -28.59
N PRO A 109 13.51 -31.26 -29.19
CA PRO A 109 14.80 -31.91 -28.97
C PRO A 109 15.91 -31.18 -29.75
N ALA A 110 17.12 -31.21 -29.20
CA ALA A 110 18.35 -30.67 -29.79
C ALA A 110 18.89 -31.58 -30.91
N PRO A 111 19.72 -31.05 -31.83
CA PRO A 111 20.27 -31.78 -32.98
C PRO A 111 21.28 -32.87 -32.60
#